data_AF-A0A6P0TIW3-F1
#
_entry.id   AF-A0A6P0TIW3-F1
#
_cell.length_a   1.000
_cell.length_b   1.000
_cell.length_c   1.000
_cell.angle_alpha   90.00
_cell.angle_beta   90.00
_cell.angle_gamma   90.00
#
_symmetry.space_group_name_H-M   'P 1'
#
loop_
_entity.id
_entity.type
_entity.pdbx_description
1 polymer ?
#
loop_
_entity_poly.entity_id
_entity_poly.type
_entity_poly.pdbx_seq_one_letter_code
_entity_poly.pdbx_strand_id
1 'polypeptide(L)'
;YVVVVCNFTPQPHAHYRVGVPHHGFYREILNSDAGEFGGSNMGNLGGKWSDEWVFHNQPYSIDLCLPPLGVLVLKWDQERTQRALAGEFEP
;
A
#
# COMPACT_ATOMS: atom_id res chain seq x y z
N TYR A 1 9.23 -2.31 10.28
CA TYR A 1 8.54 -3.42 9.61
C TYR A 1 8.27 -3.08 8.15
N VAL A 2 7.82 -4.07 7.38
CA VAL A 2 7.21 -3.94 6.04
C VAL A 2 5.86 -4.66 6.07
N VAL A 3 4.95 -4.27 5.19
CA VAL A 3 3.69 -4.96 4.95
C VAL A 3 3.82 -5.71 3.63
N VAL A 4 3.65 -7.03 3.66
CA VAL A 4 3.70 -7.87 2.46
C VAL A 4 2.31 -8.40 2.18
N VAL A 5 1.81 -8.19 0.97
CA VAL A 5 0.48 -8.62 0.54
C VAL A 5 0.63 -9.41 -0.76
N CYS A 6 0.08 -10.63 -0.78
CA CYS A 6 0.20 -11.53 -1.91
C CYS A 6 -1.17 -11.88 -2.46
N ASN A 7 -1.37 -11.71 -3.77
CA ASN A 7 -2.51 -12.26 -4.49
C ASN A 7 -2.05 -13.49 -5.26
N PHE A 8 -2.50 -14.68 -4.86
CA PHE A 8 -2.15 -15.95 -5.52
C PHE A 8 -3.23 -16.44 -6.48
N THR A 9 -4.06 -15.53 -6.99
CA THR A 9 -5.05 -15.80 -8.03
C THR A 9 -4.91 -14.80 -9.17
N PRO A 10 -5.33 -15.14 -10.40
CA PRO A 10 -5.28 -14.21 -11.53
C PRO A 10 -6.37 -13.13 -11.47
N GLN A 11 -7.26 -13.14 -10.48
CA GLN A 11 -8.28 -12.10 -10.33
C GLN A 11 -7.67 -10.88 -9.63
N PRO A 12 -7.64 -9.69 -10.27
CA PRO A 12 -7.21 -8.46 -9.60
C PRO A 12 -8.27 -7.98 -8.60
N HIS A 13 -7.83 -7.24 -7.59
CA HIS A 13 -8.72 -6.60 -6.63
C HIS A 13 -8.48 -5.09 -6.63
N ALA A 14 -9.46 -4.31 -7.10
CA ALA A 14 -9.32 -2.84 -7.14
C ALA A 14 -9.30 -2.20 -5.74
N HIS A 15 -10.02 -2.81 -4.79
CA HIS A 15 -10.15 -2.37 -3.41
C HIS A 15 -10.02 -3.58 -2.48
N TYR A 16 -8.86 -3.73 -1.86
CA TYR A 16 -8.57 -4.78 -0.90
C TYR A 16 -7.97 -4.17 0.36
N ARG A 17 -8.71 -4.26 1.47
CA ARG A 17 -8.34 -3.61 2.73
C ARG A 17 -7.36 -4.48 3.53
N VAL A 18 -6.30 -3.86 4.05
CA VAL A 18 -5.30 -4.52 4.90
C VAL A 18 -5.08 -3.68 6.15
N GLY A 19 -5.23 -4.31 7.33
CA GLY A 19 -4.96 -3.66 8.62
C GLY A 19 -3.47 -3.38 8.83
N VAL A 20 -3.16 -2.19 9.36
CA VAL A 20 -1.79 -1.74 9.61
C VAL A 20 -1.66 -0.98 10.94
N PRO A 21 -0.53 -1.09 11.66
CA PRO A 21 -0.42 -0.58 13.03
C PRO A 21 -0.25 0.94 13.14
N HIS A 22 0.19 1.63 12.08
CA HIS A 22 0.53 3.06 12.15
C HIS A 22 -0.29 3.88 11.16
N HIS A 23 -0.72 5.07 11.58
CA HIS A 23 -1.26 6.09 10.68
C HIS A 23 -0.15 6.61 9.75
N GLY A 24 -0.49 6.88 8.49
CA GLY A 24 0.36 7.62 7.57
C GLY A 24 0.45 7.03 6.17
N PHE A 25 1.50 7.42 5.45
CA PHE A 25 1.74 6.97 4.09
C PHE A 25 2.53 5.66 4.06
N TYR A 26 2.03 4.70 3.30
CA TYR A 26 2.69 3.42 3.02
C TYR A 26 3.16 3.43 1.57
N ARG A 27 4.47 3.63 1.39
CA ARG A 27 5.12 3.62 0.08
C ARG A 27 5.18 2.20 -0.45
N GLU A 28 4.75 2.00 -1.69
CA GLU A 28 4.97 0.76 -2.44
C GLU A 28 6.47 0.69 -2.79
N ILE A 29 7.21 -0.21 -2.13
CA ILE A 29 8.66 -0.36 -2.33
C ILE A 29 9.00 -1.53 -3.26
N LEU A 30 8.06 -2.44 -3.48
CA LEU A 30 8.14 -3.48 -4.49
C LEU A 30 6.73 -3.80 -4.97
N ASN A 31 6.59 -3.96 -6.29
CA ASN A 31 5.41 -4.49 -6.94
C ASN A 31 5.88 -5.49 -8.01
N SER A 32 5.63 -6.78 -7.80
CA SER A 32 6.07 -7.80 -8.76
C SER A 32 5.34 -7.75 -10.09
N ASP A 33 4.21 -7.03 -10.17
CA ASP A 33 3.44 -6.79 -11.40
C ASP A 33 3.87 -5.50 -12.12
N ALA A 34 4.90 -4.80 -11.65
CA ALA A 34 5.42 -3.62 -12.35
C ALA A 34 5.82 -3.94 -13.80
N GLY A 35 5.61 -2.97 -14.71
CA GLY A 35 5.88 -3.16 -16.13
C GLY A 35 7.36 -3.45 -16.43
N GLU A 36 8.28 -2.97 -15.59
CA GLU A 36 9.72 -3.27 -15.69
C GLU A 36 10.06 -4.76 -15.46
N PHE A 37 9.18 -5.49 -14.77
CA PHE A 37 9.30 -6.94 -14.56
C PHE A 37 8.44 -7.77 -15.53
N GLY A 38 7.80 -7.12 -16.51
CA GLY A 38 6.90 -7.77 -17.47
C GLY A 38 5.48 -8.03 -16.95
N GLY A 39 5.09 -7.40 -15.83
CA GLY A 39 3.73 -7.45 -15.33
C GLY A 39 2.77 -6.47 -16.02
N SER A 40 1.52 -6.43 -15.56
CA SER A 40 0.46 -5.57 -16.11
C SER A 40 0.57 -4.09 -15.71
N ASN A 41 1.52 -3.77 -14.83
CA ASN A 41 1.76 -2.47 -14.22
C ASN A 41 0.59 -1.98 -13.35
N MET A 42 -0.23 -2.90 -12.83
CA MET A 42 -1.30 -2.59 -11.89
C MET A 42 -0.71 -2.43 -10.48
N GLY A 43 -1.16 -1.43 -9.74
CA GLY A 43 -0.64 -1.16 -8.40
C GLY A 43 -1.23 0.09 -7.77
N ASN A 44 -0.48 0.68 -6.84
CA ASN A 44 -0.97 1.75 -5.98
C ASN A 44 -0.41 3.14 -6.33
N LEU A 45 0.16 3.32 -7.52
CA LEU A 45 0.72 4.60 -7.99
C LEU A 45 1.72 5.20 -6.98
N GLY A 46 2.60 4.36 -6.43
CA GLY A 46 3.65 4.75 -5.48
C GLY A 46 3.31 4.53 -4.00
N GLY A 47 2.03 4.36 -3.62
CA GLY A 47 1.64 4.00 -2.26
C GLY A 47 0.24 4.47 -1.85
N LYS A 48 -0.12 4.23 -0.59
CA LYS A 48 -1.44 4.56 -0.03
C LYS A 48 -1.34 5.23 1.33
N TRP A 49 -2.22 6.18 1.59
CA TRP A 49 -2.49 6.67 2.95
C TRP A 49 -3.35 5.66 3.70
N SER A 50 -3.11 5.52 5.00
CA SER A 50 -3.97 4.75 5.89
C SER A 50 -5.23 5.53 6.24
N ASP A 51 -6.34 4.80 6.38
CA ASP A 51 -7.57 5.29 6.99
C ASP A 51 -7.60 4.95 8.49
N GLU A 52 -8.28 5.79 9.29
CA GLU A 52 -8.69 5.49 10.67
C GLU A 52 -9.85 4.47 10.70
N TRP A 53 -9.58 3.28 10.17
CA TRP A 53 -10.53 2.19 10.07
C TRP A 53 -9.92 0.90 10.60
N VAL A 54 -10.47 0.41 11.71
CA VAL A 54 -10.04 -0.83 12.36
C VAL A 54 -10.25 -2.05 11.46
N PHE A 55 -9.17 -2.76 11.14
CA PHE A 55 -9.20 -3.96 10.31
C PHE A 55 -8.08 -4.93 10.69
N HIS A 56 -8.29 -6.24 10.55
CA HIS A 56 -7.30 -7.27 10.93
C HIS A 56 -6.68 -7.09 12.35
N ASN A 57 -7.49 -6.65 13.32
CA ASN A 57 -7.06 -6.31 14.69
C ASN A 57 -5.97 -5.22 14.75
N GLN A 58 -5.93 -4.33 13.77
CA GLN A 58 -5.07 -3.15 13.73
C GLN A 58 -5.92 -1.87 13.76
N PRO A 59 -5.42 -0.78 14.36
CA PRO A 59 -6.18 0.47 14.51
C PRO A 59 -6.43 1.20 13.18
N TYR A 60 -5.55 1.03 12.19
CA TYR A 60 -5.65 1.65 10.87
C TYR A 60 -5.72 0.59 9.77
N SER A 61 -6.06 1.01 8.56
CA SER A 61 -5.99 0.13 7.38
C SER A 61 -5.68 0.91 6.11
N ILE A 62 -5.17 0.20 5.10
CA ILE A 62 -4.91 0.75 3.76
C ILE A 62 -5.80 0.03 2.75
N ASP A 63 -6.37 0.79 1.81
CA ASP A 63 -7.15 0.26 0.69
C ASP A 63 -6.27 0.12 -0.55
N LEU A 64 -5.89 -1.12 -0.85
CA LEU A 64 -4.92 -1.47 -1.88
C LEU A 64 -5.60 -1.92 -3.17
N CYS A 65 -5.01 -1.51 -4.29
CA CYS A 65 -5.19 -2.19 -5.57
C CYS A 65 -4.20 -3.37 -5.61
N LEU A 66 -4.71 -4.60 -5.62
CA LEU A 66 -3.88 -5.81 -5.74
C LEU A 66 -3.82 -6.27 -7.19
N PRO A 67 -2.60 -6.33 -7.78
CA PRO A 67 -2.41 -6.88 -9.11
C PRO A 67 -2.76 -8.37 -9.16
N PRO A 68 -3.04 -8.92 -10.36
CA PRO A 68 -3.25 -10.35 -10.55
C PRO A 68 -1.95 -11.12 -10.33
N LEU A 69 -1.99 -12.25 -9.61
CA LEU A 69 -0.82 -13.09 -9.33
C LEU A 69 0.43 -12.32 -8.81
N GLY A 70 0.22 -11.20 -8.10
CA GLY A 70 1.29 -10.29 -7.72
C GLY A 70 1.55 -10.23 -6.21
N VAL A 71 2.76 -9.79 -5.87
CA VAL A 71 3.20 -9.50 -4.50
C VAL A 71 3.54 -8.02 -4.40
N LEU A 72 2.95 -7.36 -3.41
CA LEU A 72 3.26 -5.99 -3.01
C LEU A 72 4.03 -5.99 -1.71
N VAL A 73 5.07 -5.16 -1.63
CA VAL A 73 5.76 -4.83 -0.39
C VAL A 73 5.63 -3.34 -0.14
N LEU A 74 5.07 -2.99 1.01
CA LEU A 74 4.88 -1.61 1.42
C LEU A 74 5.70 -1.27 2.66
N LYS A 75 6.20 -0.04 2.71
CA LYS A 75 6.94 0.52 3.83
C LYS A 75 6.23 1.77 4.33
N TRP A 76 5.95 1.81 5.63
CA TRP A 76 5.50 3.03 6.28
C TRP A 76 6.59 4.10 6.17
N ASP A 77 6.26 5.22 5.55
CA ASP A 77 7.13 6.37 5.35
C ASP A 77 6.87 7.38 6.47
N GLN A 78 7.66 7.27 7.54
CA GLN A 78 7.51 8.12 8.70
C GLN A 78 7.77 9.59 8.36
N GLU A 79 8.78 9.88 7.52
CA GLU A 79 9.14 11.25 7.18
C GLU A 79 8.03 11.93 6.37
N ARG A 80 7.54 11.28 5.30
CA ARG A 80 6.42 11.80 4.52
C ARG A 80 5.15 11.96 5.36
N THR A 81 4.91 11.04 6.28
CA THR A 81 3.78 11.13 7.22
C THR A 81 3.90 12.35 8.13
N GLN A 82 5.08 12.59 8.72
CA GLN A 82 5.29 13.74 9.61
C GLN A 82 5.18 15.07 8.86
N ARG A 83 5.73 15.16 7.64
CA ARG A 83 5.61 16.37 6.80
C ARG A 83 4.15 16.68 6.46
N ALA A 84 3.38 15.67 6.06
CA ALA A 84 1.95 15.85 5.78
C ALA A 84 1.16 16.27 7.04
N LEU A 85 1.49 15.70 8.21
CA LEU A 85 0.88 16.10 9.49
C LEU A 85 1.28 17.53 9.90
N ALA A 86 2.48 17.98 9.53
CA ALA A 86 2.93 19.36 9.70
C ALA A 86 2.28 20.35 8.71
N GLY A 87 1.45 19.87 7.78
CA GLY A 87 0.82 20.69 6.74
C GLY A 87 1.71 21.00 5.54
N GLU A 88 2.88 20.34 5.45
CA GLU A 88 3.82 20.46 4.33
C GLU A 88 3.47 19.44 3.26
N PHE A 89 2.52 19.78 2.38
CA PHE A 89 2.17 18.96 1.24
C PHE A 89 3.18 19.18 0.10
N GLU A 90 3.84 18.10 -0.37
CA GLU A 90 4.54 18.13 -1.65
C GLU A 90 3.54 18.40 -2.78
N PRO A 91 3.85 19.28 -3.75
CA PRO A 91 2.99 19.56 -4.90
C PRO A 91 2.83 18.36 -5.84
#